data_AF-A0A497C8P8-F1
#
_entry.id   AF-A0A497C8P8-F1
#
_cell.length_a   1.000
_cell.length_b   1.000
_cell.length_c   1.000
_cell.angle_alpha   90.00
_cell.angle_beta   90.00
_cell.angle_gamma   90.00
#
_symmetry.space_group_name_H-M   'P 1'
#
loop_
_entity.id
_entity.type
_entity.pdbx_description
1 polymer ?
#
loop_
_entity_poly.entity_id
_entity_poly.type
_entity_poly.pdbx_seq_one_letter_code
_entity_poly.pdbx_strand_id
1 'polypeptide(L)'
;MSIRLRLTLLYSAILALTLIIFGVALYSIQSQGTLRLLKLDMVENSQRMVEALLRTDPIDFQKDLNRYAPPPPKKFNEFSGEQAFQDLREREIVRVLDANGNLIASPAGREEDALPLSDKGLAALQAKQERWEEGLFLEKEMLIYNRPVVKGGEIAYIVQIAHPLTERNRTLASLATTLGGAGIITILIAFGVGWVLSGITLRPIQRITKTAQTIGHERDFARRVNYIGPQDEIGRLANTFNQMLSRLQDAYQKVEHSLEMQRNFVADVSHELRTPLTTLRGNLGLLRRKPAAEMQDDILLDMVDESDRLIRLVNNLLLLARADAGRSLAKETLNLSPVIEESVRQVRQLDGGRSIQLSVADNCSILGDRDAFKQVMLILLDNALKHSKGEINVSAACAGAHVQIRVQDHGEGIPTETLTHIFDRFYRGEESTITPGFGLGLPIAKTLVESMEGEIEIESEIGSGSVVNISFIRQ
;
A
#
# COMPACT_ATOMS: atom_id res chain seq x y z
N MET A 1 -2.13 21.57 -3.76
CA MET A 1 -0.91 21.79 -2.94
C MET A 1 -0.05 20.53 -3.03
N SER A 2 1.27 20.62 -3.25
CA SER A 2 2.12 19.42 -3.38
C SER A 2 2.29 18.72 -2.03
N ILE A 3 2.45 17.39 -2.04
CA ILE A 3 2.73 16.59 -0.83
C ILE A 3 3.98 17.13 -0.11
N ARG A 4 4.98 17.55 -0.90
CA ARG A 4 6.22 18.19 -0.42
C ARG A 4 5.96 19.43 0.43
N LEU A 5 5.11 20.33 -0.05
CA LEU A 5 4.80 21.57 0.66
C LEU A 5 3.99 21.29 1.93
N ARG A 6 3.02 20.37 1.87
CA ARG A 6 2.19 19.99 3.03
C ARG A 6 3.03 19.41 4.17
N LEU A 7 3.94 18.49 3.87
CA LEU A 7 4.80 17.86 4.89
C LEU A 7 5.80 18.87 5.48
N THR A 8 6.47 19.67 4.64
CA THR A 8 7.43 20.68 5.11
C THR A 8 6.74 21.70 6.03
N LEU A 9 5.54 22.17 5.67
CA LEU A 9 4.76 23.11 6.50
C LEU A 9 4.32 22.47 7.81
N LEU A 10 3.84 21.22 7.78
CA LEU A 10 3.40 20.52 8.99
C LEU A 10 4.55 20.38 10.00
N TYR A 11 5.72 19.89 9.57
CA TYR A 11 6.86 19.73 10.46
C TYR A 11 7.40 21.06 10.97
N SER A 12 7.43 22.08 10.11
CA SER A 12 7.85 23.43 10.52
C SER A 12 6.88 24.05 11.52
N ALA A 13 5.57 23.81 11.37
CA ALA A 13 4.55 24.29 12.30
C ALA A 13 4.63 23.57 13.66
N ILE A 14 4.84 22.26 13.67
CA ILE A 14 5.06 21.49 14.91
C ILE A 14 6.30 22.02 15.63
N LEU A 15 7.42 22.22 14.91
CA LEU A 15 8.65 22.77 15.47
C LEU A 15 8.45 24.19 16.01
N ALA A 16 7.71 25.05 15.29
CA ALA A 16 7.40 26.38 15.76
C ALA A 16 6.60 26.34 17.07
N LEU A 17 5.59 25.47 17.14
CA LEU A 17 4.78 25.30 18.35
C LEU A 17 5.61 24.78 19.53
N THR A 18 6.49 23.79 19.30
CA THR A 18 7.35 23.26 20.38
C THR A 18 8.34 24.31 20.87
N LEU A 19 8.93 25.10 19.97
CA LEU A 19 9.83 26.20 20.35
C LEU A 19 9.11 27.30 21.12
N ILE A 20 7.87 27.63 20.75
CA ILE A 20 7.05 28.60 21.49
C ILE A 20 6.74 28.09 22.89
N ILE A 21 6.26 26.85 23.02
CA ILE A 21 5.94 26.23 24.32
C ILE A 21 7.20 26.18 25.19
N PHE A 22 8.32 25.71 24.65
CA PHE A 22 9.59 25.63 25.36
C PHE A 22 10.09 27.01 25.78
N GLY A 23 10.03 28.00 24.89
CA GLY A 23 10.44 29.37 25.17
C GLY A 23 9.59 30.03 26.27
N VAL A 24 8.27 29.86 26.22
CA VAL A 24 7.35 30.35 27.26
C VAL A 24 7.60 29.65 28.60
N ALA A 25 7.79 28.33 28.60
CA ALA A 25 8.08 27.57 29.80
C ALA A 25 9.41 28.02 30.44
N LEU A 26 10.48 28.12 29.65
CA LEU A 26 11.79 28.57 30.13
C LEU A 26 11.75 30.00 30.66
N TYR A 27 11.09 30.92 29.94
CA TYR A 27 10.88 32.29 30.38
C TYR A 27 10.12 32.34 31.72
N SER A 28 9.05 31.55 31.85
CA SER A 28 8.22 31.51 33.06
C SER A 28 9.00 30.95 34.26
N ILE A 29 9.72 29.84 34.06
CA ILE A 29 10.60 29.23 35.07
C ILE A 29 11.66 30.22 35.53
N GLN A 30 12.34 30.89 34.60
CA GLN A 30 13.37 31.88 34.94
C GLN A 30 12.77 33.09 35.65
N SER A 31 11.64 33.60 35.17
CA SER A 31 10.95 34.76 35.76
C SER A 31 10.51 34.50 37.20
N GLN A 32 9.92 33.33 37.46
CA GLN A 32 9.49 32.91 38.79
C GLN A 32 10.68 32.56 39.69
N GLY A 33 11.69 31.85 39.15
CA GLY A 33 12.89 31.44 39.87
C GLY A 33 13.69 32.63 40.39
N THR A 34 14.00 33.59 39.51
CA THR A 34 14.73 34.81 39.88
C THR A 34 13.93 35.64 40.88
N LEU A 35 12.60 35.76 40.71
CA LEU A 35 11.76 36.49 41.67
C LEU A 35 11.74 35.81 43.05
N ARG A 36 11.66 34.48 43.08
CA ARG A 36 11.66 33.70 44.33
C ARG A 36 12.99 33.84 45.09
N LEU A 37 14.12 33.73 44.38
CA LEU A 37 15.44 33.92 44.97
C LEU A 37 15.60 35.33 45.51
N LEU A 38 15.21 36.35 44.74
CA LEU A 38 15.24 37.74 45.19
C LEU A 38 14.41 37.94 46.47
N LYS A 39 13.20 37.35 46.52
CA LYS A 39 12.35 37.43 47.71
C LYS A 39 12.99 36.78 48.94
N LEU A 40 13.64 35.62 48.78
CA LEU A 40 14.33 34.94 49.88
C LEU A 40 15.49 35.78 50.41
N ASP A 41 16.31 36.35 49.52
CA ASP A 41 17.43 37.22 49.88
C ASP A 41 16.96 38.47 50.66
N MET A 42 15.87 39.11 50.21
CA MET A 42 15.29 40.27 50.89
C MET A 42 14.74 39.92 52.28
N VAL A 43 14.12 38.74 52.45
CA VAL A 43 13.64 38.27 53.76
C VAL A 43 14.82 38.02 54.70
N GLU A 44 15.87 37.34 54.24
CA GLU A 44 17.07 37.08 55.04
C GLU A 44 17.75 38.40 55.47
N ASN A 45 17.91 39.33 54.54
CA ASN A 45 18.48 40.66 54.83
C ASN A 45 17.60 41.45 55.81
N SER A 46 16.27 41.31 55.73
CA SER A 46 15.36 41.90 56.72
C SER A 46 15.61 41.36 58.12
N GLN A 47 15.82 40.05 58.25
CA GLN A 47 16.02 39.39 59.54
C GLN A 47 17.27 39.93 60.22
N ARG A 48 18.37 40.08 59.47
CA ARG A 48 19.62 40.70 59.98
C ARG A 48 19.39 42.13 60.46
N MET A 49 18.60 42.91 59.72
CA MET A 49 18.27 44.29 60.09
C MET A 49 17.37 44.37 61.34
N VAL A 50 16.38 43.49 61.45
CA VAL A 50 15.52 43.38 62.63
C VAL A 50 16.35 43.02 63.87
N GLU A 51 17.28 42.07 63.76
CA GLU A 51 18.15 41.68 64.87
C GLU A 51 19.05 42.84 65.33
N ALA A 52 19.61 43.62 64.40
CA ALA A 52 20.39 44.82 64.71
C ALA A 52 19.55 45.93 65.37
N LEU A 53 18.30 46.12 64.92
CA LEU A 53 17.36 47.08 65.53
C LEU A 53 16.95 46.70 66.95
N LEU A 54 16.83 45.41 67.25
CA LEU A 54 16.47 44.95 68.61
C LEU A 54 17.60 45.17 69.62
N ARG A 55 18.86 45.13 69.15
CA ARG A 55 20.10 45.37 69.94
C ARG A 55 20.44 46.84 70.08
N THR A 56 20.03 47.66 69.11
CA THR A 56 20.11 49.12 69.21
C THR A 56 19.13 49.54 70.32
N ASP A 57 19.58 50.33 71.30
CA ASP A 57 18.67 50.81 72.35
C ASP A 57 17.46 51.50 71.70
N PRO A 58 16.22 51.20 72.12
CA PRO A 58 15.08 51.93 71.61
C PRO A 58 15.34 53.40 71.92
N ILE A 59 15.29 54.25 70.90
CA ILE A 59 14.98 55.64 71.17
C ILE A 59 13.68 55.58 72.00
N ASP A 60 13.67 56.23 73.16
CA ASP A 60 12.52 56.26 74.09
C ASP A 60 11.37 57.04 73.44
N PHE A 61 10.77 56.47 72.39
CA PHE A 61 9.76 57.11 71.55
C PHE A 61 8.49 57.41 72.34
N GLN A 62 8.24 56.68 73.42
CA GLN A 62 7.11 56.96 74.32
C GLN A 62 7.17 58.35 74.94
N LYS A 63 8.35 58.97 75.07
CA LYS A 63 8.47 60.38 75.50
C LYS A 63 8.32 61.41 74.38
N ASP A 64 8.53 61.03 73.12
CA ASP A 64 8.54 61.95 71.97
C ASP A 64 7.33 61.81 71.02
N LEU A 65 6.47 60.80 71.21
CA LEU A 65 5.23 60.57 70.44
C LEU A 65 4.20 61.72 70.54
N ASN A 66 4.35 62.66 71.49
CA ASN A 66 3.49 63.84 71.65
C ASN A 66 3.91 65.06 70.78
N ARG A 67 4.89 64.92 69.88
CA ARG A 67 5.25 66.00 68.94
C ARG A 67 4.32 65.99 67.72
N TYR A 68 3.84 67.18 67.34
CA TYR A 68 2.98 67.41 66.16
C TYR A 68 3.66 67.13 64.80
N ALA A 69 4.98 66.91 64.77
CA ALA A 69 5.74 66.62 63.56
C ALA A 69 6.79 65.52 63.81
N PRO A 70 6.94 64.55 62.88
CA PRO A 70 7.98 63.53 62.98
C PRO A 70 9.38 64.18 62.92
N PRO A 71 10.39 63.66 63.65
CA PRO A 71 11.74 64.16 63.57
C PRO A 71 12.34 63.94 62.16
N PRO A 72 13.27 64.79 61.70
CA PRO A 72 13.93 64.58 60.42
C PRO A 72 14.68 63.25 60.40
N PRO A 73 14.71 62.55 59.26
CA PRO A 73 15.31 61.23 59.17
C PRO A 73 16.82 61.29 59.45
N LYS A 74 17.33 60.33 60.23
CA LYS A 74 18.75 60.23 60.56
C LYS A 74 19.50 59.38 59.54
N LYS A 75 20.80 59.68 59.35
CA LYS A 75 21.70 58.78 58.61
C LYS A 75 21.93 57.50 59.40
N PHE A 76 22.12 56.39 58.72
CA PHE A 76 22.35 55.09 59.37
C PHE A 76 23.52 55.07 60.36
N ASN A 77 24.65 55.70 60.05
CA ASN A 77 25.79 55.80 60.97
C ASN A 77 25.49 56.66 62.22
N GLU A 78 24.53 57.59 62.13
CA GLU A 78 24.07 58.42 63.24
C GLU A 78 22.93 57.75 64.02
N PHE A 79 22.25 56.78 63.38
CA PHE A 79 21.11 56.05 63.93
C PHE A 79 21.54 54.82 64.73
N SER A 80 22.52 54.04 64.25
CA SER A 80 23.06 52.88 64.97
C SER A 80 24.53 52.60 64.61
N GLY A 81 25.31 52.14 65.59
CA GLY A 81 26.69 51.69 65.40
C GLY A 81 26.82 50.22 64.99
N GLU A 82 25.71 49.50 64.84
CA GLU A 82 25.69 48.08 64.46
C GLU A 82 26.21 47.86 63.03
N GLN A 83 26.99 46.79 62.82
CA GLN A 83 27.60 46.49 61.53
C GLN A 83 26.57 46.28 60.40
N ALA A 84 25.37 45.79 60.72
CA ALA A 84 24.29 45.59 59.75
C ALA A 84 23.85 46.88 59.04
N PHE A 85 24.00 48.05 59.67
CA PHE A 85 23.70 49.35 59.08
C PHE A 85 24.85 49.92 58.25
N GLN A 86 26.06 49.35 58.40
CA GLN A 86 27.28 49.77 57.71
C GLN A 86 27.59 48.88 56.50
N ASP A 87 27.22 47.59 56.56
CA ASP A 87 27.43 46.57 55.52
C ASP A 87 26.18 46.37 54.64
N LEU A 88 25.61 47.48 54.15
CA LEU A 88 24.51 47.41 53.20
C LEU A 88 25.03 47.10 51.81
N ARG A 89 24.39 46.15 51.14
CA ARG A 89 24.66 45.90 49.71
C ARG A 89 24.29 47.15 48.92
N GLU A 90 25.17 47.60 48.02
CA GLU A 90 24.98 48.83 47.21
C GLU A 90 23.65 48.91 46.44
N ARG A 91 22.98 47.78 46.22
CA ARG A 91 21.77 47.66 45.39
C ARG A 91 20.47 47.50 46.19
N GLU A 92 20.56 47.34 47.52
CA GLU A 92 19.39 47.23 48.38
C GLU A 92 19.15 48.56 49.11
N ILE A 93 17.94 49.07 48.99
CA ILE A 93 17.52 50.27 49.71
C ILE A 93 16.87 49.81 51.00
N VAL A 94 17.56 49.98 52.12
CA VAL A 94 17.02 49.67 53.46
C VAL A 94 16.63 50.95 54.17
N ARG A 95 15.46 50.96 54.81
CA ARG A 95 14.89 52.10 55.54
C ARG A 95 14.24 51.62 56.83
N VAL A 96 14.23 52.50 57.83
CA VAL A 96 13.58 52.26 59.12
C VAL A 96 12.48 53.29 59.29
N LEU A 97 11.26 52.82 59.51
CA LEU A 97 10.08 53.66 59.71
C LEU A 97 9.57 53.49 61.16
N ASP A 98 8.79 54.47 61.62
CA ASP A 98 8.06 54.39 62.89
C ASP A 98 6.81 53.49 62.77
N ALA A 99 6.08 53.31 63.88
CA ALA A 99 4.84 52.53 63.91
C ALA A 99 3.69 53.12 63.06
N ASN A 100 3.79 54.39 62.67
CA ASN A 100 2.83 55.11 61.84
C ASN A 100 3.26 55.15 60.36
N GLY A 101 4.43 54.59 60.00
CA GLY A 101 4.97 54.59 58.65
C GLY A 101 5.78 55.83 58.26
N ASN A 102 6.17 56.68 59.21
CA ASN A 102 7.06 57.82 58.95
C ASN A 102 8.52 57.39 58.90
N LEU A 103 9.31 57.96 57.98
CA LEU A 103 10.73 57.63 57.82
C LEU A 103 11.56 58.14 59.01
N ILE A 104 12.16 57.22 59.77
CA ILE A 104 13.06 57.55 60.90
C ILE A 104 14.51 57.58 60.43
N ALA A 105 14.92 56.59 59.64
CA ALA A 105 16.30 56.47 59.22
C ALA A 105 16.42 55.92 57.80
N SER A 106 17.40 56.45 57.07
CA SER A 106 17.80 55.99 55.74
C SER A 106 19.33 56.05 55.61
N PRO A 107 19.92 55.44 54.57
CA PRO A 107 21.37 55.48 54.36
C PRO A 107 21.92 56.92 54.26
N ALA A 108 21.18 57.82 53.59
CA ALA A 108 21.56 59.22 53.41
C ALA A 108 20.87 60.20 54.37
N GLY A 109 19.88 59.74 55.15
CA GLY A 109 19.10 60.55 56.09
C GLY A 109 18.28 61.66 55.42
N ARG A 110 17.73 61.42 54.22
CA ARG A 110 16.95 62.44 53.47
C ARG A 110 15.47 62.04 53.40
N GLU A 111 14.56 63.02 53.47
CA GLU A 111 13.11 62.77 53.31
C GLU A 111 12.74 62.29 51.90
N GLU A 112 13.49 62.71 50.88
CA GLU A 112 13.37 62.23 49.49
C GLU A 112 13.67 60.72 49.36
N ASP A 113 14.29 60.14 50.39
CA ASP A 113 14.40 58.70 50.57
C ASP A 113 13.12 58.13 51.21
N ALA A 114 11.92 58.65 50.93
CA ALA A 114 10.66 57.99 51.25
C ALA A 114 10.26 57.02 50.12
N LEU A 115 9.85 55.81 50.48
CA LEU A 115 9.41 54.75 49.54
C LEU A 115 7.90 54.67 49.69
N PRO A 116 7.16 54.32 48.63
CA PRO A 116 5.72 54.19 48.74
C PRO A 116 5.37 53.06 49.72
N LEU A 117 4.50 53.37 50.68
CA LEU A 117 3.86 52.41 51.57
C LEU A 117 2.35 52.62 51.40
N SER A 118 1.63 51.59 50.95
CA SER A 118 0.19 51.73 50.75
C SER A 118 -0.55 51.73 52.10
N ASP A 119 -1.72 52.39 52.17
CA ASP A 119 -2.56 52.37 53.40
C ASP A 119 -2.90 50.94 53.85
N LYS A 120 -3.12 50.04 52.89
CA LYS A 120 -3.34 48.61 53.14
C LYS A 120 -2.07 47.92 53.67
N GLY A 121 -0.91 48.32 53.17
CA GLY A 121 0.39 47.86 53.66
C GLY A 121 0.62 48.29 55.10
N LEU A 122 0.40 49.57 55.41
CA LEU A 122 0.50 50.09 56.77
C LEU A 122 -0.45 49.39 57.74
N ALA A 123 -1.72 49.22 57.36
CA ALA A 123 -2.70 48.50 58.18
C ALA A 123 -2.29 47.04 58.47
N ALA A 124 -1.72 46.34 57.48
CA ALA A 124 -1.22 44.98 57.66
C ALA A 124 -0.01 44.95 58.62
N LEU A 125 0.91 45.91 58.50
CA LEU A 125 2.08 46.03 59.37
C LEU A 125 1.67 46.35 60.81
N GLN A 126 0.67 47.21 61.00
CA GLN A 126 0.06 47.51 62.30
C GLN A 126 -0.61 46.27 62.93
N ALA A 127 -1.17 45.38 62.10
CA ALA A 127 -1.65 44.07 62.51
C ALA A 127 -0.52 43.03 62.72
N LYS A 128 0.75 43.45 62.72
CA LYS A 128 1.95 42.62 62.88
C LYS A 128 2.14 41.59 61.74
N GLN A 129 1.64 41.89 60.55
CA GLN A 129 1.79 41.05 59.36
C GLN A 129 2.83 41.64 58.41
N GLU A 130 3.64 40.77 57.81
CA GLU A 130 4.63 41.15 56.79
C GLU A 130 3.95 41.43 55.44
N ARG A 131 4.51 42.32 54.63
CA ARG A 131 3.90 42.72 53.36
C ARG A 131 4.91 42.91 52.24
N TRP A 132 4.59 42.33 51.08
CA TRP A 132 5.23 42.63 49.80
C TRP A 132 4.42 43.70 49.05
N GLU A 133 5.12 44.67 48.50
CA GLU A 133 4.56 45.72 47.65
C GLU A 133 5.44 45.95 46.42
N GLU A 134 4.83 46.47 45.36
CA GLU A 134 5.56 46.94 44.17
C GLU A 134 5.30 48.43 44.05
N GLY A 135 6.35 49.21 43.75
CA GLY A 135 6.27 50.66 43.71
C GLY A 135 7.31 51.27 42.79
N LEU A 136 7.10 52.53 42.42
CA LEU A 136 8.06 53.30 41.65
C LEU A 136 8.91 54.15 42.59
N PHE A 137 10.23 54.07 42.46
CA PHE A 137 11.17 54.95 43.14
C PHE A 137 12.23 55.41 42.15
N LEU A 138 12.40 56.73 42.00
CA LEU A 138 13.29 57.34 41.00
C LEU A 138 13.09 56.73 39.59
N GLU A 139 11.83 56.62 39.16
CA GLU A 139 11.40 56.04 37.87
C GLU A 139 11.76 54.56 37.65
N LYS A 140 12.17 53.85 38.71
CA LYS A 140 12.45 52.41 38.65
C LYS A 140 11.37 51.63 39.38
N GLU A 141 10.93 50.54 38.77
CA GLU A 141 10.09 49.55 39.44
C GLU A 141 10.88 48.85 40.54
N MET A 142 10.36 48.90 41.75
CA MET A 142 10.96 48.32 42.94
C MET A 142 10.05 47.24 43.49
N LEU A 143 10.65 46.13 43.92
CA LEU A 143 10.01 45.21 44.82
C LEU A 143 10.35 45.65 46.25
N ILE A 144 9.33 45.86 47.07
CA ILE A 144 9.43 46.37 48.43
C ILE A 144 8.93 45.30 49.39
N TYR A 145 9.70 45.03 50.43
CA TYR A 145 9.37 44.13 51.52
C TYR A 145 9.35 44.89 52.83
N ASN A 146 8.19 44.90 53.48
CA ASN A 146 7.94 45.61 54.73
C ASN A 146 7.75 44.59 55.86
N ARG A 147 8.47 44.78 56.97
CA ARG A 147 8.42 43.88 58.13
C ARG A 147 8.35 44.66 59.44
N PRO A 148 7.35 44.40 60.30
CA PRO A 148 7.25 45.08 61.59
C PRO A 148 8.22 44.45 62.61
N VAL A 149 8.88 45.29 63.40
CA VAL A 149 9.76 44.92 64.51
C VAL A 149 9.00 45.08 65.80
N VAL A 150 8.70 43.98 66.46
CA VAL A 150 7.89 43.96 67.70
C VAL A 150 8.81 43.80 68.91
N LYS A 151 8.75 44.73 69.87
CA LYS A 151 9.47 44.67 71.15
C LYS A 151 8.47 44.94 72.28
N GLY A 152 8.37 44.04 73.25
CA GLY A 152 7.42 44.19 74.37
C GLY A 152 5.93 44.12 73.99
N GLY A 153 5.59 43.59 72.82
CA GLY A 153 4.20 43.47 72.36
C GLY A 153 3.70 44.63 71.49
N GLU A 154 4.47 45.72 71.40
CA GLU A 154 4.21 46.87 70.52
C GLU A 154 5.18 46.91 69.34
N ILE A 155 4.78 47.58 68.26
CA ILE A 155 5.63 47.78 67.08
C ILE A 155 6.61 48.89 67.40
N ALA A 156 7.89 48.56 67.53
CA ALA A 156 8.95 49.52 67.79
C ALA A 156 9.40 50.22 66.50
N TYR A 157 9.52 49.45 65.41
CA TYR A 157 9.96 49.94 64.11
C TYR A 157 9.32 49.15 62.98
N ILE A 158 9.39 49.66 61.76
CA ILE A 158 9.12 48.91 60.54
C ILE A 158 10.40 48.94 59.70
N VAL A 159 10.91 47.76 59.33
CA VAL A 159 12.01 47.63 58.36
C VAL A 159 11.41 47.55 56.98
N GLN A 160 11.87 48.43 56.10
CA GLN A 160 11.50 48.43 54.69
C GLN A 160 12.75 48.20 53.85
N ILE A 161 12.74 47.10 53.07
CA ILE A 161 13.79 46.76 52.12
C ILE A 161 13.22 46.83 50.72
N ALA A 162 13.89 47.53 49.81
CA ALA A 162 13.53 47.57 48.40
C ALA A 162 14.67 47.18 47.48
N HIS A 163 14.32 46.49 46.40
CA HIS A 163 15.24 46.07 45.38
C HIS A 163 14.72 46.42 43.98
N PRO A 164 15.54 47.02 43.09
CA PRO A 164 15.11 47.39 41.74
C PRO A 164 14.91 46.15 40.86
N LEU A 165 13.78 46.09 40.15
CA LEU A 165 13.47 45.01 39.20
C LEU A 165 14.13 45.23 37.82
N THR A 166 14.87 46.33 37.63
CA THR A 166 15.43 46.72 36.33
C THR A 166 16.40 45.67 35.75
N GLU A 167 17.30 45.11 36.56
CA GLU A 167 18.26 44.10 36.08
C GLU A 167 17.55 42.78 35.74
N ARG A 168 16.58 42.37 36.57
CA ARG A 168 15.72 41.21 36.29
C ARG A 168 14.94 41.41 34.99
N ASN A 169 14.30 42.57 34.81
CA ASN A 169 13.49 42.84 33.62
C ASN A 169 14.37 42.91 32.35
N ARG A 170 15.57 43.50 32.44
CA ARG A 170 16.55 43.51 31.33
C ARG A 170 17.02 42.10 30.96
N THR A 171 17.35 41.26 31.94
CA THR A 171 17.78 39.88 31.69
C THR A 171 16.65 39.03 31.11
N LEU A 172 15.41 39.18 31.60
CA LEU A 172 14.24 38.54 31.02
C LEU A 172 13.93 39.04 29.60
N ALA A 173 14.06 40.34 29.33
CA ALA A 173 13.89 40.88 27.99
C ALA A 173 14.95 40.34 27.02
N SER A 174 16.21 40.30 27.45
CA SER A 174 17.29 39.68 26.67
C SER A 174 17.04 38.20 26.41
N LEU A 175 16.54 37.46 27.41
CA LEU A 175 16.17 36.06 27.23
C LEU A 175 15.06 35.92 26.18
N ALA A 176 14.02 36.74 26.25
CA ALA A 176 12.91 36.70 25.30
C ALA A 176 13.35 37.02 23.87
N THR A 177 14.20 38.04 23.66
CA THR A 177 14.71 38.38 22.32
C THR A 177 15.66 37.32 21.77
N THR A 178 16.54 36.76 22.60
CA THR A 178 17.42 35.65 22.20
C THR A 178 16.61 34.41 21.82
N LEU A 179 15.60 34.02 22.62
CA LEU A 179 14.74 32.87 22.33
C LEU A 179 13.92 33.09 21.04
N GLY A 180 13.34 34.28 20.87
CA GLY A 180 12.58 34.61 19.67
C GLY A 180 13.45 34.61 18.41
N GLY A 181 14.61 35.28 18.45
CA GLY A 181 15.56 35.35 17.33
C GLY A 181 16.12 33.99 16.96
N ALA A 182 16.60 33.22 17.94
CA ALA A 182 17.08 31.86 17.72
C ALA A 182 15.97 30.95 17.16
N GLY A 183 14.75 31.04 17.71
CA GLY A 183 13.60 30.27 17.25
C GLY A 183 13.26 30.51 15.78
N ILE A 184 13.23 31.78 15.34
CA ILE A 184 12.98 32.13 13.93
C ILE A 184 14.07 31.53 13.02
N ILE A 185 15.34 31.68 13.40
CA ILE A 185 16.47 31.12 12.64
C ILE A 185 16.35 29.59 12.53
N THR A 186 16.06 28.91 13.64
CA THR A 186 15.87 27.46 13.66
C THR A 186 14.71 27.02 12.76
N ILE A 187 13.58 27.73 12.78
CA ILE A 187 12.42 27.42 11.91
C ILE A 187 12.80 27.59 10.43
N LEU A 188 13.51 28.66 10.06
CA LEU A 188 13.95 28.88 8.68
C LEU A 188 14.90 27.79 8.19
N ILE A 189 15.87 27.40 9.01
CA ILE A 189 16.81 26.30 8.70
C ILE A 189 16.03 24.98 8.55
N ALA A 190 15.15 24.67 9.50
CA ALA A 190 14.34 23.45 9.46
C ALA A 190 13.44 23.40 8.23
N PHE A 191 12.82 24.52 7.85
CA PHE A 191 12.03 24.61 6.63
C PHE A 191 12.88 24.34 5.38
N GLY A 192 14.06 24.95 5.27
CA GLY A 192 14.98 24.72 4.15
C GLY A 192 15.44 23.28 4.04
N VAL A 193 15.88 22.68 5.15
CA VAL A 193 16.30 21.27 5.22
C VAL A 193 15.13 20.34 4.89
N GLY A 194 13.96 20.56 5.48
CA GLY A 194 12.75 19.78 5.22
C GLY A 194 12.32 19.86 3.74
N TRP A 195 12.42 21.05 3.14
CA TRP A 195 12.13 21.23 1.72
C TRP A 195 13.05 20.40 0.84
N VAL A 196 14.37 20.40 1.10
CA VAL A 196 15.36 19.63 0.33
C VAL A 196 15.13 18.12 0.51
N LEU A 197 15.05 17.64 1.75
CA LEU A 197 14.85 16.22 2.06
C LEU A 197 13.56 15.67 1.44
N SER A 198 12.44 16.38 1.60
CA SER A 198 11.16 15.97 1.01
C SER A 198 11.23 15.89 -0.52
N GLY A 199 12.02 16.77 -1.15
CA GLY A 199 12.29 16.70 -2.59
C GLY A 199 13.06 15.44 -3.01
N ILE A 200 14.02 15.00 -2.20
CA ILE A 200 14.80 13.78 -2.46
C ILE A 200 13.91 12.53 -2.28
N THR A 201 13.18 12.44 -1.17
CA THR A 201 12.36 11.26 -0.84
C THR A 201 11.16 11.07 -1.76
N LEU A 202 10.54 12.15 -2.26
CA LEU A 202 9.34 12.06 -3.11
C LEU A 202 9.65 11.97 -4.62
N ARG A 203 10.88 12.26 -5.05
CA ARG A 203 11.30 12.16 -6.46
C ARG A 203 11.05 10.78 -7.08
N PRO A 204 11.38 9.65 -6.43
CA PRO A 204 11.13 8.32 -6.98
C PRO A 204 9.64 8.07 -7.24
N ILE A 205 8.75 8.47 -6.34
CA ILE A 205 7.29 8.29 -6.50
C ILE A 205 6.79 9.02 -7.77
N GLN A 206 7.30 10.22 -8.02
CA GLN A 206 6.96 10.97 -9.24
C GLN A 206 7.47 10.26 -10.51
N ARG A 207 8.67 9.66 -10.46
CA ARG A 207 9.21 8.86 -11.57
C ARG A 207 8.34 7.63 -11.83
N ILE A 208 8.00 6.86 -10.80
CA ILE A 208 7.13 5.68 -10.90
C ILE A 208 5.78 6.08 -11.53
N THR A 209 5.17 7.15 -11.03
CA THR A 209 3.88 7.65 -11.54
C THR A 209 3.97 8.03 -13.02
N LYS A 210 5.02 8.76 -13.41
CA LYS A 210 5.23 9.15 -14.81
C LYS A 210 5.47 7.94 -15.71
N THR A 211 6.31 6.99 -15.28
CA THR A 211 6.54 5.75 -16.02
C THR A 211 5.26 4.93 -16.17
N ALA A 212 4.46 4.81 -15.11
CA ALA A 212 3.18 4.13 -15.17
C ALA A 212 2.19 4.79 -16.15
N GLN A 213 2.12 6.12 -16.16
CA GLN A 213 1.30 6.87 -17.14
C GLN A 213 1.76 6.64 -18.57
N THR A 214 3.07 6.65 -18.82
CA THR A 214 3.64 6.36 -20.14
C THR A 214 3.33 4.94 -20.59
N ILE A 215 3.52 3.94 -19.72
CA ILE A 215 3.18 2.53 -20.00
C ILE A 215 1.70 2.39 -20.36
N GLY A 216 0.80 2.99 -19.58
CA GLY A 216 -0.64 2.94 -19.85
C GLY A 216 -1.05 3.61 -21.16
N HIS A 217 -0.39 4.72 -21.52
CA HIS A 217 -0.69 5.46 -22.76
C HIS A 217 -0.14 4.74 -24.00
N GLU A 218 1.10 4.26 -23.95
CA GLU A 218 1.76 3.56 -25.06
C GLU A 218 1.32 2.10 -25.20
N ARG A 219 0.65 1.54 -24.17
CA ARG A 219 0.30 0.10 -24.05
C ARG A 219 1.53 -0.82 -24.11
N ASP A 220 2.71 -0.29 -23.81
CA ASP A 220 3.95 -1.06 -23.71
C ASP A 220 4.08 -1.67 -22.32
N PHE A 221 3.44 -2.82 -22.13
CA PHE A 221 3.51 -3.58 -20.88
C PHE A 221 4.81 -4.37 -20.72
N ALA A 222 5.70 -4.40 -21.72
CA ALA A 222 7.03 -5.02 -21.61
C ALA A 222 8.02 -4.09 -20.87
N ARG A 223 7.77 -2.78 -20.93
CA ARG A 223 8.50 -1.81 -20.12
C ARG A 223 8.31 -2.05 -18.62
N ARG A 224 9.33 -1.73 -17.83
CA ARG A 224 9.33 -1.87 -16.37
C ARG A 224 9.66 -0.56 -15.68
N VAL A 225 9.17 -0.43 -14.46
CA VAL A 225 9.54 0.66 -13.57
C VAL A 225 10.93 0.36 -13.01
N ASN A 226 11.94 1.09 -13.47
CA ASN A 226 13.30 0.99 -12.97
C ASN A 226 13.44 1.82 -11.68
N TYR A 227 13.48 1.14 -10.53
CA TYR A 227 13.71 1.76 -9.24
C TYR A 227 15.10 1.35 -8.73
N ILE A 228 16.01 2.31 -8.68
CA ILE A 228 17.36 2.15 -8.14
C ILE A 228 17.37 2.85 -6.78
N GLY A 229 17.17 2.08 -5.71
CA GLY A 229 17.05 2.57 -4.34
C GLY A 229 16.97 1.43 -3.31
N PRO A 230 16.91 1.76 -2.02
CA PRO A 230 16.77 0.78 -0.95
C PRO A 230 15.43 0.03 -1.04
N GLN A 231 15.38 -1.19 -0.50
CA GLN A 231 14.16 -2.04 -0.44
C GLN A 231 13.18 -1.56 0.64
N ASP A 232 12.79 -0.29 0.57
CA ASP A 232 11.83 0.38 1.44
C ASP A 232 10.39 0.25 0.87
N GLU A 233 9.47 1.04 1.40
CA GLU A 233 8.08 1.11 0.93
C GLU A 233 7.99 1.45 -0.57
N ILE A 234 8.90 2.28 -1.07
CA ILE A 234 8.93 2.67 -2.49
C ILE A 234 9.45 1.52 -3.34
N GLY A 235 10.49 0.81 -2.89
CA GLY A 235 11.00 -0.39 -3.55
C GLY A 235 9.95 -1.50 -3.64
N ARG A 236 9.21 -1.75 -2.54
CA ARG A 236 8.09 -2.70 -2.55
C ARG A 236 6.99 -2.30 -3.54
N LEU A 237 6.61 -1.01 -3.58
CA LEU A 237 5.63 -0.51 -4.53
C LEU A 237 6.07 -0.74 -5.98
N ALA A 238 7.33 -0.43 -6.32
CA ALA A 238 7.87 -0.66 -7.65
C ALA A 238 7.83 -2.15 -8.05
N ASN A 239 8.21 -3.04 -7.13
CA ASN A 239 8.19 -4.49 -7.35
C ASN A 239 6.76 -5.03 -7.56
N THR A 240 5.82 -4.66 -6.70
CA THR A 240 4.41 -5.05 -6.84
C THR A 240 3.82 -4.55 -8.16
N PHE A 241 4.15 -3.31 -8.55
CA PHE A 241 3.71 -2.78 -9.84
C PHE A 241 4.29 -3.56 -11.02
N ASN A 242 5.59 -3.89 -10.99
CA ASN A 242 6.22 -4.71 -12.02
C ASN A 242 5.62 -6.13 -12.09
N GLN A 243 5.24 -6.74 -10.96
CA GLN A 243 4.54 -8.03 -10.95
C GLN A 243 3.15 -7.94 -11.60
N MET A 244 2.39 -6.87 -11.33
CA MET A 244 1.12 -6.64 -12.01
C MET A 244 1.29 -6.44 -13.51
N LEU A 245 2.33 -5.70 -13.95
CA LEU A 245 2.67 -5.54 -15.36
C LEU A 245 3.00 -6.86 -16.04
N SER A 246 3.78 -7.74 -15.40
CA SER A 246 4.06 -9.07 -15.95
C SER A 246 2.78 -9.88 -16.13
N ARG A 247 1.91 -9.94 -15.13
CA ARG A 247 0.62 -10.65 -15.26
C ARG A 247 -0.27 -10.09 -16.37
N LEU A 248 -0.26 -8.77 -16.54
CA LEU A 248 -1.05 -8.11 -17.56
C LEU A 248 -0.47 -8.34 -18.97
N GLN A 249 0.86 -8.35 -19.10
CA GLN A 249 1.55 -8.74 -20.33
C GLN A 249 1.23 -10.19 -20.72
N ASP A 250 1.32 -11.14 -19.78
CA ASP A 250 1.00 -12.55 -20.02
C ASP A 250 -0.47 -12.72 -20.46
N ALA A 251 -1.39 -12.02 -19.80
CA ALA A 251 -2.81 -12.05 -20.15
C ALA A 251 -3.05 -11.47 -21.56
N TYR A 252 -2.38 -10.37 -21.91
CA TYR A 252 -2.51 -9.77 -23.23
C TYR A 252 -2.00 -10.69 -24.33
N GLN A 253 -0.83 -11.30 -24.14
CA GLN A 253 -0.27 -12.27 -25.09
C GLN A 253 -1.17 -13.49 -25.29
N LYS A 254 -1.78 -14.01 -24.21
CA LYS A 254 -2.75 -15.12 -24.30
C LYS A 254 -3.99 -14.73 -25.11
N VAL A 255 -4.52 -13.52 -24.89
CA VAL A 255 -5.67 -13.01 -25.65
C VAL A 255 -5.32 -12.81 -27.12
N GLU A 256 -4.17 -12.22 -27.42
CA GLU A 256 -3.71 -12.02 -28.80
C GLU A 256 -3.55 -13.35 -29.54
N HIS A 257 -2.89 -14.32 -28.92
CA HIS A 257 -2.73 -15.66 -29.49
C HIS A 257 -4.07 -16.38 -29.70
N SER A 258 -5.00 -16.28 -28.72
CA SER A 258 -6.34 -16.85 -28.86
C SER A 258 -7.15 -16.21 -29.99
N LEU A 259 -7.03 -14.89 -30.18
CA LEU A 259 -7.70 -14.17 -31.27
C LEU A 259 -7.11 -14.55 -32.64
N GLU A 260 -5.80 -14.74 -32.72
CA GLU A 260 -5.14 -15.22 -33.93
C GLU A 260 -5.61 -16.63 -34.31
N MET A 261 -5.60 -17.56 -33.35
CA MET A 261 -6.14 -18.92 -33.57
C MET A 261 -7.61 -18.90 -34.01
N GLN A 262 -8.44 -18.03 -33.41
CA GLN A 262 -9.84 -17.88 -33.81
C GLN A 262 -9.97 -17.34 -35.25
N ARG A 263 -9.15 -16.37 -35.65
CA ARG A 263 -9.15 -15.82 -37.00
C ARG A 263 -8.76 -16.88 -38.03
N ASN A 264 -7.71 -17.64 -37.76
CA ASN A 264 -7.26 -18.73 -38.63
C ASN A 264 -8.36 -19.78 -38.78
N PHE A 265 -8.97 -20.21 -37.66
CA PHE A 265 -10.10 -21.14 -37.69
C PHE A 265 -11.27 -20.66 -38.56
N VAL A 266 -11.68 -19.39 -38.43
CA VAL A 266 -12.77 -18.84 -39.27
C VAL A 266 -12.39 -18.80 -40.75
N ALA A 267 -11.12 -18.50 -41.07
CA ALA A 267 -10.62 -18.54 -42.43
C ALA A 267 -10.69 -19.97 -43.01
N ASP A 268 -10.19 -20.96 -42.27
CA ASP A 268 -10.18 -22.37 -42.69
C ASP A 268 -11.59 -22.92 -42.89
N VAL A 269 -12.51 -22.66 -41.95
CA VAL A 269 -13.94 -23.01 -42.07
C VAL A 269 -14.54 -22.40 -43.35
N SER A 270 -14.22 -21.14 -43.63
CA SER A 270 -14.75 -20.44 -44.80
C SER A 270 -14.25 -21.05 -46.11
N HIS A 271 -13.00 -21.52 -46.14
CA HIS A 271 -12.43 -22.22 -47.28
C HIS A 271 -13.06 -23.60 -47.49
N GLU A 272 -13.14 -24.40 -46.43
CA GLU A 272 -13.69 -25.77 -46.49
C GLU A 272 -15.19 -25.81 -46.80
N LEU A 273 -15.95 -24.76 -46.45
CA LEU A 273 -17.35 -24.62 -46.86
C LEU A 273 -17.52 -24.15 -48.32
N ARG A 274 -16.57 -23.37 -48.85
CA ARG A 274 -16.71 -22.79 -50.20
C ARG A 274 -16.59 -23.84 -51.29
N THR A 275 -15.68 -24.81 -51.13
CA THR A 275 -15.44 -25.88 -52.10
C THR A 275 -16.70 -26.72 -52.38
N PRO A 276 -17.33 -27.39 -51.38
CA PRO A 276 -18.59 -28.14 -51.57
C PRO A 276 -19.71 -27.29 -52.17
N LEU A 277 -19.88 -26.05 -51.69
CA LEU A 277 -20.91 -25.16 -52.20
C LEU A 277 -20.69 -24.78 -53.68
N THR A 278 -19.42 -24.68 -54.11
CA THR A 278 -19.07 -24.41 -55.51
C THR A 278 -19.36 -25.63 -56.38
N THR A 279 -19.05 -26.84 -55.90
CA THR A 279 -19.38 -28.10 -56.57
C THR A 279 -20.89 -28.27 -56.74
N LEU A 280 -21.66 -28.09 -55.66
CA LEU A 280 -23.13 -28.13 -55.69
C LEU A 280 -23.69 -27.12 -56.71
N ARG A 281 -23.17 -25.89 -56.72
CA ARG A 281 -23.57 -24.86 -57.67
C ARG A 281 -23.23 -25.25 -59.12
N GLY A 282 -22.08 -25.87 -59.35
CA GLY A 282 -21.67 -26.40 -60.65
C GLY A 282 -22.64 -27.48 -61.15
N ASN A 283 -22.93 -28.46 -60.31
CA ASN A 283 -23.86 -29.56 -60.60
C ASN A 283 -25.29 -29.06 -60.86
N LEU A 284 -25.77 -28.05 -60.11
CA LEU A 284 -27.06 -27.38 -60.39
C LEU A 284 -27.04 -26.73 -61.78
N GLY A 285 -25.91 -26.14 -62.17
CA GLY A 285 -25.70 -25.57 -63.49
C GLY A 285 -25.75 -26.60 -64.62
N LEU A 286 -25.24 -27.81 -64.38
CA LEU A 286 -25.30 -28.94 -65.33
C LEU A 286 -26.73 -29.48 -65.46
N LEU A 287 -27.43 -29.73 -64.34
CA LEU A 287 -28.83 -30.16 -64.36
C LEU A 287 -29.73 -29.20 -65.13
N ARG A 288 -29.49 -27.90 -65.02
CA ARG A 288 -30.25 -26.87 -65.75
C ARG A 288 -30.13 -26.98 -67.28
N ARG A 289 -29.09 -27.65 -67.79
CA ARG A 289 -28.89 -27.90 -69.23
C ARG A 289 -29.67 -29.12 -69.74
N LYS A 290 -30.41 -29.83 -68.88
CA LYS A 290 -31.17 -31.05 -69.19
C LYS A 290 -30.29 -32.13 -69.85
N PRO A 291 -29.26 -32.63 -69.14
CA PRO A 291 -28.43 -33.73 -69.63
C PRO A 291 -29.28 -35.00 -69.83
N ALA A 292 -28.71 -36.02 -70.47
CA ALA A 292 -29.34 -37.33 -70.60
C ALA A 292 -29.67 -37.93 -69.22
N ALA A 293 -30.71 -38.78 -69.15
CA ALA A 293 -31.23 -39.31 -67.88
C ALA A 293 -30.16 -39.99 -67.01
N GLU A 294 -29.28 -40.80 -67.62
CA GLU A 294 -28.18 -41.48 -66.91
C GLU A 294 -27.23 -40.47 -66.24
N MET A 295 -26.81 -39.43 -66.97
CA MET A 295 -25.97 -38.37 -66.43
C MET A 295 -26.72 -37.47 -65.42
N GLN A 296 -28.04 -37.41 -65.49
CA GLN A 296 -28.86 -36.68 -64.53
C GLN A 296 -28.87 -37.36 -63.16
N ASP A 297 -28.97 -38.69 -63.14
CA ASP A 297 -28.93 -39.50 -61.92
C ASP A 297 -27.55 -39.41 -61.25
N ASP A 298 -26.47 -39.50 -62.03
CA ASP A 298 -25.10 -39.32 -61.53
C ASP A 298 -24.90 -37.94 -60.87
N ILE A 299 -25.36 -36.86 -61.53
CA ILE A 299 -25.23 -35.50 -60.98
C ILE A 299 -26.04 -35.34 -59.68
N LEU A 300 -27.23 -35.95 -59.61
CA LEU A 300 -28.06 -35.90 -58.39
C LEU A 300 -27.40 -36.66 -57.24
N LEU A 301 -26.80 -37.82 -57.51
CA LEU A 301 -26.02 -38.57 -56.52
C LEU A 301 -24.83 -37.76 -55.99
N ASP A 302 -24.04 -37.16 -56.88
CA ASP A 302 -22.91 -36.29 -56.49
C ASP A 302 -23.36 -35.13 -55.58
N MET A 303 -24.56 -34.59 -55.81
CA MET A 303 -25.10 -33.50 -54.99
C MET A 303 -25.56 -33.96 -53.60
N VAL A 304 -26.15 -35.14 -53.51
CA VAL A 304 -26.52 -35.75 -52.23
C VAL A 304 -25.25 -36.02 -51.43
N ASP A 305 -24.23 -36.61 -52.05
CA ASP A 305 -22.95 -36.91 -51.41
C ASP A 305 -22.24 -35.64 -50.91
N GLU A 306 -22.22 -34.57 -51.70
CA GLU A 306 -21.60 -33.30 -51.28
C GLU A 306 -22.42 -32.60 -50.18
N SER A 307 -23.75 -32.77 -50.17
CA SER A 307 -24.62 -32.27 -49.09
C SER A 307 -24.39 -33.03 -47.78
N ASP A 308 -24.29 -34.36 -47.83
CA ASP A 308 -23.96 -35.18 -46.67
C ASP A 308 -22.56 -34.87 -46.15
N ARG A 309 -21.63 -34.58 -47.05
CA ARG A 309 -20.28 -34.10 -46.72
C ARG A 309 -20.33 -32.75 -45.99
N LEU A 310 -21.14 -31.79 -46.44
CA LEU A 310 -21.37 -30.52 -45.72
C LEU A 310 -22.00 -30.72 -44.34
N ILE A 311 -22.98 -31.61 -44.20
CA ILE A 311 -23.63 -31.91 -42.91
C ILE A 311 -22.60 -32.47 -41.92
N ARG A 312 -21.74 -33.40 -42.36
CA ARG A 312 -20.64 -33.94 -41.54
C ARG A 312 -19.66 -32.84 -41.10
N LEU A 313 -19.29 -31.92 -41.99
CA LEU A 313 -18.43 -30.78 -41.66
C LEU A 313 -19.05 -29.91 -40.56
N VAL A 314 -20.29 -29.47 -40.76
CA VAL A 314 -20.98 -28.59 -39.80
C VAL A 314 -21.13 -29.26 -38.43
N ASN A 315 -21.47 -30.55 -38.40
CA ASN A 315 -21.56 -31.31 -37.15
C ASN A 315 -20.22 -31.39 -36.42
N ASN A 316 -19.13 -31.64 -37.15
CA ASN A 316 -17.77 -31.66 -36.58
C ASN A 316 -17.37 -30.29 -36.04
N LEU A 317 -17.70 -29.20 -36.74
CA LEU A 317 -17.43 -27.84 -36.28
C LEU A 317 -18.21 -27.48 -35.02
N LEU A 318 -19.49 -27.84 -34.95
CA LEU A 318 -20.32 -27.64 -33.75
C LEU A 318 -19.78 -28.42 -32.56
N LEU A 319 -19.28 -29.63 -32.80
CA LEU A 319 -18.70 -30.48 -31.78
C LEU A 319 -17.39 -29.90 -31.26
N LEU A 320 -16.49 -29.47 -32.16
CA LEU A 320 -15.25 -28.78 -31.80
C LEU A 320 -15.52 -27.49 -31.02
N ALA A 321 -16.43 -26.63 -31.50
CA ALA A 321 -16.77 -25.38 -30.82
C ALA A 321 -17.34 -25.60 -29.42
N ARG A 322 -18.12 -26.67 -29.22
CA ARG A 322 -18.64 -27.05 -27.89
C ARG A 322 -17.53 -27.57 -26.98
N ALA A 323 -16.55 -28.29 -27.52
CA ALA A 323 -15.40 -28.77 -26.76
C ALA A 323 -14.51 -27.58 -26.34
N ASP A 324 -14.20 -26.66 -27.26
CA ASP A 324 -13.42 -25.43 -27.00
C ASP A 324 -14.09 -24.50 -25.97
N ALA A 325 -15.41 -24.40 -25.99
CA ALA A 325 -16.16 -23.58 -25.04
C ALA A 325 -16.19 -24.16 -23.61
N GLY A 326 -15.51 -25.27 -23.34
CA GLY A 326 -15.43 -25.88 -22.03
C GLY A 326 -16.80 -26.33 -21.52
N ARG A 327 -17.59 -26.98 -22.39
CA ARG A 327 -18.87 -27.59 -22.00
C ARG A 327 -18.66 -28.37 -20.69
N SER A 328 -19.53 -28.18 -19.70
CA SER A 328 -19.57 -29.04 -18.51
C SER A 328 -19.90 -30.45 -18.95
N LEU A 329 -18.86 -31.23 -19.25
CA LEU A 329 -18.94 -32.67 -19.43
C LEU A 329 -19.53 -33.24 -18.13
N ALA A 330 -20.50 -34.15 -18.25
CA ALA A 330 -21.03 -34.84 -17.09
C ALA A 330 -19.96 -35.84 -16.63
N LYS A 331 -19.02 -35.37 -15.81
CA LYS A 331 -17.93 -36.20 -15.28
C LYS A 331 -18.51 -37.22 -14.30
N GLU A 332 -18.70 -38.43 -14.79
CA GLU A 332 -19.15 -39.58 -14.01
C GLU A 332 -18.11 -40.72 -14.09
N THR A 333 -18.19 -41.66 -13.14
CA THR A 333 -17.35 -42.86 -13.20
C THR A 333 -17.83 -43.74 -14.35
N LEU A 334 -17.05 -43.75 -15.43
CA LEU A 334 -17.35 -44.42 -16.67
C LEU A 334 -16.59 -45.75 -16.77
N ASN A 335 -17.30 -46.87 -16.81
CA ASN A 335 -16.73 -48.16 -17.18
C ASN A 335 -16.48 -48.17 -18.69
N LEU A 336 -15.23 -48.43 -19.09
CA LEU A 336 -14.82 -48.34 -20.50
C LEU A 336 -15.33 -49.50 -21.35
N SER A 337 -15.42 -50.71 -20.79
CA SER A 337 -15.73 -51.93 -21.56
C SER A 337 -17.05 -51.83 -22.33
N PRO A 338 -18.17 -51.42 -21.71
CA PRO A 338 -19.45 -51.30 -22.42
C PRO A 338 -19.41 -50.28 -23.57
N VAL A 339 -18.68 -49.18 -23.40
CA VAL A 339 -18.63 -48.09 -24.40
C VAL A 339 -17.74 -48.47 -25.58
N ILE A 340 -16.56 -49.05 -25.32
CA ILE A 340 -15.66 -49.52 -26.38
C ILE A 340 -16.35 -50.62 -27.20
N GLU A 341 -16.99 -51.59 -26.53
CA GLU A 341 -17.76 -52.63 -27.21
C GLU A 341 -18.91 -52.06 -28.06
N GLU A 342 -19.64 -51.06 -27.54
CA GLU A 342 -20.71 -50.42 -28.29
C GLU A 342 -20.18 -49.71 -29.53
N SER A 343 -19.09 -48.94 -29.41
CA SER A 343 -18.45 -48.27 -30.54
C SER A 343 -17.97 -49.26 -31.59
N VAL A 344 -17.34 -50.37 -31.18
CA VAL A 344 -16.91 -51.43 -32.11
C VAL A 344 -18.10 -52.12 -32.79
N ARG A 345 -19.19 -52.40 -32.05
CA ARG A 345 -20.42 -52.96 -32.66
C ARG A 345 -21.01 -52.04 -33.72
N GLN A 346 -21.06 -50.75 -33.44
CA GLN A 346 -21.57 -49.75 -34.39
C GLN A 346 -20.72 -49.70 -35.67
N VAL A 347 -19.40 -49.75 -35.52
CA VAL A 347 -18.47 -49.73 -36.65
C VAL A 347 -18.53 -51.03 -37.47
N ARG A 348 -18.68 -52.19 -36.84
CA ARG A 348 -18.88 -53.48 -37.53
C ARG A 348 -20.15 -53.54 -38.38
N GLN A 349 -21.19 -52.77 -38.03
CA GLN A 349 -22.41 -52.69 -38.84
C GLN A 349 -22.21 -51.87 -40.12
N LEU A 350 -21.31 -50.90 -40.10
CA LEU A 350 -20.99 -50.06 -41.25
C LEU A 350 -20.07 -50.77 -42.25
N ASP A 351 -19.17 -51.63 -41.74
CA ASP A 351 -18.24 -52.40 -42.56
C ASP A 351 -18.09 -53.84 -42.03
N GLY A 352 -19.04 -54.70 -42.42
CA GLY A 352 -19.14 -56.08 -41.95
C GLY A 352 -18.03 -57.02 -42.44
N GLY A 353 -17.10 -56.53 -43.28
CA GLY A 353 -16.02 -57.32 -43.87
C GLY A 353 -14.68 -57.29 -43.13
N ARG A 354 -14.47 -56.36 -42.18
CA ARG A 354 -13.17 -56.17 -41.52
C ARG A 354 -13.08 -56.85 -40.14
N SER A 355 -11.94 -57.48 -39.87
CA SER A 355 -11.60 -58.03 -38.55
C SER A 355 -11.25 -56.89 -37.60
N ILE A 356 -11.99 -56.77 -36.50
CA ILE A 356 -11.67 -55.88 -35.38
C ILE A 356 -11.46 -56.75 -34.15
N GLN A 357 -10.22 -56.87 -33.67
CA GLN A 357 -9.92 -57.56 -32.40
C GLN A 357 -10.12 -56.61 -31.24
N LEU A 358 -10.84 -57.07 -30.22
CA LEU A 358 -11.14 -56.31 -29.02
C LEU A 358 -10.56 -57.04 -27.81
N SER A 359 -9.69 -56.35 -27.05
CA SER A 359 -9.12 -56.84 -25.80
C SER A 359 -9.24 -55.77 -24.71
N VAL A 360 -10.31 -55.82 -23.93
CA VAL A 360 -10.56 -54.86 -22.85
C VAL A 360 -10.41 -55.56 -21.51
N ALA A 361 -9.55 -55.03 -20.65
CA ALA A 361 -9.41 -55.51 -19.28
C ALA A 361 -10.66 -55.16 -18.44
N ASP A 362 -11.10 -56.11 -17.62
CA ASP A 362 -12.25 -55.91 -16.73
C ASP A 362 -11.99 -54.81 -15.69
N ASN A 363 -13.05 -54.09 -15.32
CA ASN A 363 -13.06 -53.07 -14.27
C ASN A 363 -12.15 -51.85 -14.52
N CYS A 364 -11.89 -51.49 -15.78
CA CYS A 364 -11.27 -50.22 -16.13
C CYS A 364 -12.30 -49.09 -16.15
N SER A 365 -12.15 -48.14 -15.23
CA SER A 365 -13.03 -46.96 -15.12
C SER A 365 -12.22 -45.66 -15.13
N ILE A 366 -12.79 -44.65 -15.77
CA ILE A 366 -12.24 -43.27 -15.81
C ILE A 366 -13.30 -42.29 -15.32
N LEU A 367 -12.88 -41.07 -14.97
CA LEU A 367 -13.80 -39.96 -14.73
C LEU A 367 -14.04 -39.23 -16.06
N GLY A 368 -15.23 -39.31 -16.63
CA GLY A 368 -15.47 -38.75 -17.95
C GLY A 368 -16.94 -38.73 -18.34
N ASP A 369 -17.22 -38.18 -19.51
CA ASP A 369 -18.55 -38.15 -20.10
C ASP A 369 -18.69 -39.29 -21.11
N ARG A 370 -19.71 -40.12 -20.93
CA ARG A 370 -19.95 -41.32 -21.75
C ARG A 370 -20.05 -41.00 -23.24
N ASP A 371 -20.75 -39.95 -23.60
CA ASP A 371 -21.00 -39.59 -25.00
C ASP A 371 -19.75 -38.99 -25.64
N ALA A 372 -19.01 -38.17 -24.89
CA ALA A 372 -17.72 -37.65 -25.31
C ALA A 372 -16.71 -38.78 -25.56
N PHE A 373 -16.61 -39.73 -24.63
CA PHE A 373 -15.72 -40.88 -24.78
C PHE A 373 -16.13 -41.78 -25.96
N LYS A 374 -17.43 -42.05 -26.10
CA LYS A 374 -17.96 -42.79 -27.27
C LYS A 374 -17.58 -42.10 -28.57
N GLN A 375 -17.71 -40.77 -28.64
CA GLN A 375 -17.32 -39.99 -29.81
C GLN A 375 -15.83 -40.11 -30.14
N VAL A 376 -14.94 -40.02 -29.14
CA VAL A 376 -13.50 -40.24 -29.32
C VAL A 376 -13.25 -41.60 -29.96
N MET A 377 -13.85 -42.66 -29.42
CA MET A 377 -13.72 -44.02 -29.96
C MET A 377 -14.22 -44.12 -31.41
N LEU A 378 -15.37 -43.52 -31.73
CA LEU A 378 -15.90 -43.52 -33.09
C LEU A 378 -14.99 -42.79 -34.07
N ILE A 379 -14.38 -41.67 -33.67
CA ILE A 379 -13.41 -40.94 -34.49
C ILE A 379 -12.17 -41.78 -34.77
N LEU A 380 -11.61 -42.42 -33.74
CA LEU A 380 -10.39 -43.23 -33.91
C LEU A 380 -10.66 -44.47 -34.78
N LEU A 381 -11.80 -45.13 -34.58
CA LEU A 381 -12.19 -46.29 -35.38
C LEU A 381 -12.50 -45.91 -36.83
N ASP A 382 -13.18 -44.77 -37.06
CA ASP A 382 -13.44 -44.25 -38.41
C ASP A 382 -12.13 -43.95 -39.15
N ASN A 383 -11.14 -43.35 -38.47
CA ASN A 383 -9.81 -43.14 -39.05
C ASN A 383 -9.09 -44.45 -39.36
N ALA A 384 -9.10 -45.42 -38.44
CA ALA A 384 -8.49 -46.73 -38.65
C ALA A 384 -9.10 -47.46 -39.86
N LEU A 385 -10.43 -47.41 -40.03
CA LEU A 385 -11.13 -47.99 -41.19
C LEU A 385 -10.81 -47.29 -42.51
N LYS A 386 -10.62 -45.97 -42.48
CA LYS A 386 -10.31 -45.18 -43.67
C LYS A 386 -8.90 -45.43 -44.18
N HIS A 387 -7.94 -45.60 -43.27
CA HIS A 387 -6.53 -45.66 -43.60
C HIS A 387 -5.93 -47.07 -43.59
N SER A 388 -6.67 -48.07 -43.12
CA SER A 388 -6.23 -49.47 -43.17
C SER A 388 -7.24 -50.38 -43.87
N LYS A 389 -6.73 -51.29 -44.70
CA LYS A 389 -7.50 -52.42 -45.25
C LYS A 389 -7.31 -53.70 -44.42
N GLY A 390 -6.42 -53.67 -43.43
CA GLY A 390 -6.06 -54.79 -42.58
C GLY A 390 -6.90 -54.88 -41.32
N GLU A 391 -6.40 -55.67 -40.37
CA GLU A 391 -7.02 -55.87 -39.06
C GLU A 391 -6.81 -54.65 -38.15
N ILE A 392 -7.85 -54.30 -37.38
CA ILE A 392 -7.81 -53.21 -36.38
C ILE A 392 -7.82 -53.83 -34.99
N ASN A 393 -6.84 -53.44 -34.16
CA ASN A 393 -6.71 -53.91 -32.79
C ASN A 393 -7.09 -52.79 -31.82
N VAL A 394 -8.11 -53.05 -31.01
CA VAL A 394 -8.54 -52.14 -29.94
C VAL A 394 -8.27 -52.81 -28.60
N SER A 395 -7.42 -52.20 -27.78
CA SER A 395 -7.16 -52.69 -26.44
C SER A 395 -7.31 -51.61 -25.38
N ALA A 396 -7.72 -52.01 -24.19
CA ALA A 396 -7.75 -51.15 -23.02
C ALA A 396 -7.19 -51.91 -21.82
N ALA A 397 -6.12 -51.38 -21.22
CA ALA A 397 -5.42 -51.99 -20.10
C ALA A 397 -5.33 -51.02 -18.92
N CYS A 398 -5.55 -51.54 -17.72
CA CYS A 398 -5.35 -50.80 -16.48
C CYS A 398 -3.93 -51.07 -15.94
N ALA A 399 -3.03 -50.12 -16.12
CA ALA A 399 -1.65 -50.20 -15.66
C ALA A 399 -1.46 -49.30 -14.42
N GLY A 400 -1.57 -49.89 -13.22
CA GLY A 400 -1.42 -49.16 -11.96
C GLY A 400 -2.48 -48.07 -11.77
N ALA A 401 -2.03 -46.82 -11.70
CA ALA A 401 -2.86 -45.62 -11.53
C ALA A 401 -3.41 -45.05 -12.84
N HIS A 402 -3.09 -45.65 -13.99
CA HIS A 402 -3.51 -45.17 -15.30
C HIS A 402 -4.30 -46.22 -16.07
N VAL A 403 -5.21 -45.74 -16.92
CA VAL A 403 -5.89 -46.55 -17.93
C VAL A 403 -5.34 -46.17 -19.29
N GLN A 404 -4.80 -47.14 -20.02
CA GLN A 404 -4.26 -46.96 -21.36
C GLN A 404 -5.18 -47.63 -22.38
N ILE A 405 -5.65 -46.86 -23.34
CA ILE A 405 -6.46 -47.33 -24.47
C ILE A 405 -5.59 -47.22 -25.72
N ARG A 406 -5.56 -48.27 -26.53
CA ARG A 406 -4.80 -48.34 -27.76
C ARG A 406 -5.70 -48.71 -28.91
N VAL A 407 -5.68 -47.91 -29.97
CA VAL A 407 -6.31 -48.22 -31.26
C VAL A 407 -5.20 -48.32 -32.30
N GLN A 408 -4.98 -49.53 -32.80
CA GLN A 408 -3.93 -49.84 -33.77
C GLN A 408 -4.54 -50.29 -35.09
N ASP A 409 -4.05 -49.71 -36.16
CA ASP A 409 -4.32 -50.13 -37.54
C ASP A 409 -3.02 -50.57 -38.23
N HIS A 410 -3.16 -51.30 -39.34
CA HIS A 410 -2.05 -51.76 -40.16
C HIS A 410 -2.12 -51.12 -41.56
N GLY A 411 -2.40 -49.82 -41.59
CA GLY A 411 -2.53 -49.03 -42.81
C GLY A 411 -1.21 -48.60 -43.44
N GLU A 412 -1.30 -47.59 -44.30
CA GLU A 412 -0.15 -47.02 -45.03
C GLU A 412 0.86 -46.31 -44.11
N GLY A 413 0.45 -46.00 -42.88
CA GLY A 413 1.24 -45.25 -41.91
C GLY A 413 1.27 -43.74 -42.21
N ILE A 414 1.88 -42.97 -41.31
CA ILE A 414 1.92 -41.50 -41.38
C ILE A 414 3.39 -41.05 -41.39
N PRO A 415 3.80 -40.18 -42.34
CA PRO A 415 5.14 -39.60 -42.36
C PRO A 415 5.44 -38.79 -41.10
N THR A 416 6.71 -38.79 -40.66
CA THR A 416 7.15 -38.08 -39.43
C THR A 416 6.84 -36.59 -39.45
N GLU A 417 6.92 -35.94 -40.62
CA GLU A 417 6.58 -34.53 -40.79
C GLU A 417 5.09 -34.27 -40.52
N THR A 418 4.22 -35.18 -40.99
CA THR A 418 2.77 -35.14 -40.82
C THR A 418 2.34 -35.45 -39.39
N LEU A 419 3.05 -36.33 -38.67
CA LEU A 419 2.76 -36.68 -37.27
C LEU A 419 2.78 -35.45 -36.34
N THR A 420 3.68 -34.50 -36.59
CA THR A 420 3.80 -33.28 -35.79
C THR A 420 2.56 -32.39 -35.86
N HIS A 421 1.81 -32.48 -36.96
CA HIS A 421 0.68 -31.61 -37.28
C HIS A 421 -0.67 -32.36 -37.34
N ILE A 422 -0.70 -33.66 -37.06
CA ILE A 422 -1.90 -34.49 -37.27
C ILE A 422 -3.08 -34.14 -36.35
N PHE A 423 -2.79 -33.45 -35.24
CA PHE A 423 -3.81 -32.90 -34.33
C PHE A 423 -4.16 -31.43 -34.63
N ASP A 424 -3.57 -30.83 -35.66
CA ASP A 424 -3.91 -29.48 -36.12
C ASP A 424 -5.24 -29.50 -36.89
N ARG A 425 -6.04 -28.46 -36.71
CA ARG A 425 -7.36 -28.34 -37.34
C ARG A 425 -7.20 -28.23 -38.86
N PHE A 426 -8.03 -28.96 -39.60
CA PHE A 426 -8.04 -28.97 -41.07
C PHE A 426 -6.76 -29.49 -41.73
N TYR A 427 -5.79 -29.97 -40.95
CA TYR A 427 -4.56 -30.52 -41.49
C TYR A 427 -4.82 -31.89 -42.14
N ARG A 428 -4.23 -32.08 -43.32
CA ARG A 428 -4.29 -33.31 -44.12
C ARG A 428 -2.92 -33.51 -44.78
N GLY A 429 -2.36 -34.72 -44.72
CA GLY A 429 -1.11 -35.05 -45.41
C GLY A 429 -1.28 -35.04 -46.94
N GLU A 430 -0.21 -34.77 -47.70
CA GLU A 430 -0.24 -34.62 -49.16
C GLU A 430 -0.77 -35.85 -49.93
N GLU A 431 -0.59 -37.06 -49.38
CA GLU A 431 -1.08 -38.33 -49.98
C GLU A 431 -2.54 -38.66 -49.61
N SER A 432 -3.14 -37.93 -48.67
CA SER A 432 -4.48 -38.23 -48.12
C SER A 432 -5.65 -37.67 -48.93
N THR A 433 -5.40 -37.07 -50.09
CA THR A 433 -6.41 -36.37 -50.92
C THR A 433 -7.54 -37.28 -51.40
N ILE A 434 -7.27 -38.58 -51.49
CA ILE A 434 -8.21 -39.62 -51.94
C ILE A 434 -9.18 -40.04 -50.81
N THR A 435 -8.77 -39.92 -49.54
CA THR A 435 -9.55 -40.41 -48.40
C THR A 435 -10.53 -39.33 -47.90
N PRO A 436 -11.84 -39.63 -47.77
CA PRO A 436 -12.84 -38.63 -47.40
C PRO A 436 -12.72 -38.17 -45.93
N GLY A 437 -12.45 -36.87 -45.74
CA GLY A 437 -12.36 -36.22 -44.43
C GLY A 437 -11.99 -34.74 -44.53
N PHE A 438 -12.20 -33.99 -43.45
CA PHE A 438 -11.91 -32.55 -43.35
C PHE A 438 -10.73 -32.24 -42.41
N GLY A 439 -9.99 -33.24 -41.92
CA GLY A 439 -8.91 -33.00 -40.94
C GLY A 439 -9.40 -32.49 -39.58
N LEU A 440 -10.66 -32.74 -39.21
CA LEU A 440 -11.24 -32.30 -37.93
C LEU A 440 -11.40 -33.42 -36.89
N GLY A 441 -11.29 -34.68 -37.30
CA GLY A 441 -11.52 -35.83 -36.41
C GLY A 441 -10.52 -35.89 -35.25
N LEU A 442 -9.22 -36.03 -35.56
CA LEU A 442 -8.18 -36.13 -34.54
C LEU A 442 -8.08 -34.89 -33.62
N PRO A 443 -8.18 -33.64 -34.13
CA PRO A 443 -8.27 -32.46 -33.28
C PRO A 443 -9.44 -32.52 -32.29
N ILE A 444 -10.63 -32.95 -32.73
CA ILE A 444 -11.79 -33.15 -31.86
C ILE A 444 -11.51 -34.20 -30.78
N ALA A 445 -10.93 -35.34 -31.17
CA ALA A 445 -10.60 -36.41 -30.25
C ALA A 445 -9.63 -35.91 -29.16
N LYS A 446 -8.62 -35.14 -29.54
CA LYS A 446 -7.68 -34.51 -28.62
C LYS A 446 -8.37 -33.57 -27.63
N THR A 447 -9.19 -32.62 -28.11
CA THR A 447 -9.89 -31.68 -27.22
C THR A 447 -10.83 -32.39 -26.25
N LEU A 448 -11.52 -33.45 -26.68
CA LEU A 448 -12.39 -34.24 -25.80
C LEU A 448 -11.61 -35.04 -24.75
N VAL A 449 -10.50 -35.67 -25.13
CA VAL A 449 -9.61 -36.40 -24.21
C VAL A 449 -9.02 -35.45 -23.17
N GLU A 450 -8.50 -34.30 -23.59
CA GLU A 450 -7.93 -33.28 -22.70
C GLU A 450 -9.00 -32.69 -21.75
N SER A 451 -10.24 -32.49 -22.24
CA SER A 451 -11.36 -32.03 -21.41
C SER A 451 -11.77 -33.05 -20.33
N MET A 452 -11.47 -34.33 -20.56
CA MET A 452 -11.61 -35.42 -19.60
C MET A 452 -10.32 -35.67 -18.78
N GLU A 453 -9.35 -34.74 -18.82
CA GLU A 453 -8.06 -34.84 -18.10
C GLU A 453 -7.22 -36.05 -18.52
N GLY A 454 -7.36 -36.48 -19.78
CA GLY A 454 -6.50 -37.49 -20.39
C GLY A 454 -5.47 -36.90 -21.36
N GLU A 455 -4.60 -37.76 -21.86
CA GLU A 455 -3.59 -37.46 -22.88
C GLU A 455 -3.78 -38.38 -24.08
N ILE A 456 -3.54 -37.86 -25.30
CA ILE A 456 -3.61 -38.62 -26.54
C ILE A 456 -2.31 -38.45 -27.34
N GLU A 457 -1.76 -39.56 -27.80
CA GLU A 457 -0.55 -39.62 -28.60
C GLU A 457 -0.77 -40.55 -29.79
N ILE A 458 0.02 -40.35 -30.84
CA ILE A 458 -0.01 -41.19 -32.03
C ILE A 458 1.41 -41.53 -32.47
N GLU A 459 1.64 -42.83 -32.66
CA GLU A 459 2.88 -43.39 -33.18
C GLU A 459 2.56 -44.02 -34.53
N SER A 460 3.38 -43.78 -35.54
CA SER A 460 3.18 -44.39 -36.85
C SER A 460 4.49 -44.48 -37.62
N GLU A 461 4.61 -45.52 -38.43
CA GLU A 461 5.71 -45.72 -39.36
C GLU A 461 5.14 -46.08 -40.73
N ILE A 462 5.71 -45.50 -41.79
CA ILE A 462 5.25 -45.72 -43.17
C ILE A 462 5.33 -47.22 -43.50
N GLY A 463 4.21 -47.80 -43.94
CA GLY A 463 4.06 -49.21 -44.29
C GLY A 463 3.77 -50.16 -43.12
N SER A 464 3.81 -49.68 -41.87
CA SER A 464 3.55 -50.48 -40.66
C SER A 464 2.23 -50.14 -39.96
N GLY A 465 1.56 -49.05 -40.36
CA GLY A 465 0.30 -48.57 -39.79
C GLY A 465 0.46 -47.53 -38.68
N SER A 466 -0.63 -47.24 -37.96
CA SER A 466 -0.66 -46.23 -36.89
C SER A 466 -1.21 -46.81 -35.58
N VAL A 467 -0.71 -46.27 -34.47
CA VAL A 467 -1.11 -46.63 -33.11
C VAL A 467 -1.48 -45.33 -32.38
N VAL A 468 -2.75 -45.18 -32.04
CA VAL A 468 -3.23 -44.09 -31.19
C VAL A 468 -3.30 -44.60 -29.75
N ASN A 469 -2.57 -43.95 -28.86
CA ASN A 469 -2.56 -44.22 -27.43
C ASN A 469 -3.32 -43.11 -26.70
N ILE A 470 -4.30 -43.47 -25.88
CA ILE A 470 -4.96 -42.55 -24.95
C ILE A 470 -4.66 -42.99 -23.52
N SER A 471 -4.31 -42.06 -22.65
CA SER A 471 -4.09 -42.32 -21.23
C SER A 471 -5.03 -41.48 -20.36
N PHE A 472 -5.56 -42.09 -19.30
CA PHE A 472 -6.36 -41.42 -18.26
C PHE A 472 -5.86 -41.81 -16.87
N ILE A 473 -6.15 -40.98 -15.87
CA ILE A 473 -5.99 -41.37 -14.46
C ILE A 473 -7.14 -42.33 -14.09
N ARG A 474 -6.79 -43.48 -13.54
CA ARG A 474 -7.74 -44.50 -13.08
C ARG A 474 -8.47 -44.02 -11.83
N GLN A 475 -9.77 -44.25 -11.78
CA GLN A 475 -10.61 -44.03 -10.58
C GLN A 475 -10.73 -45.28 -9.72
#